data_AF-A0A0U4NW72-F1
#
_entry.id   AF-A0A0U4NW72-F1
#
_cell.length_a   1.000
_cell.length_b   1.000
_cell.length_c   1.000
_cell.angle_alpha   90.00
_cell.angle_beta   90.00
_cell.angle_gamma   90.00
#
_symmetry.space_group_name_H-M   'P 1'
#
loop_
_entity.id
_entity.type
_entity.pdbx_description
1 polymer ?
#
loop_
_entity_poly.entity_id
_entity_poly.type
_entity_poly.pdbx_seq_one_letter_code
_entity_poly.pdbx_strand_id
1 'polypeptide(L)'
;MTRQRQDPLFDAYLCLVADTLDDLERTRIANENRVRQLTRSATDSDGEQRGLGLDARSPEVARAQALVASIAALEHAAELDLKRALRTHPLYPFIKRTIGVGEKQAARLLAAIGDPYWNDLHDRPRTVSELWAYCGYAVHNGAAQRRRRGEKTNWSDTAKMRAFLIALSCIKQENSPYRIVYDESRIGDVDKLHTTECVRCGPSGKPAQPGTPLSAGHQHQRALRRVSKALLKDLWIEARALHRPDLATEEAA
;
A
#
# COMPACT_ATOMS: atom_id res chain seq x y z
N MET A 1 -2.51 18.71 -31.48
CA MET A 1 -2.00 17.35 -31.77
C MET A 1 -2.02 16.56 -30.46
N THR A 2 -3.15 15.94 -30.16
CA THR A 2 -3.32 15.05 -29.01
C THR A 2 -2.55 13.77 -29.34
N ARG A 3 -1.34 13.60 -28.82
CA ARG A 3 -0.73 12.26 -28.76
C ARG A 3 -1.68 11.43 -27.90
N GLN A 4 -2.52 10.61 -28.53
CA GLN A 4 -3.14 9.49 -27.84
C GLN A 4 -1.97 8.60 -27.42
N ARG A 5 -1.55 8.79 -26.16
CA ARG A 5 -0.54 7.96 -25.54
C ARG A 5 -1.15 6.57 -25.46
N GLN A 6 -0.73 5.68 -26.35
CA GLN A 6 -1.02 4.25 -26.22
C GLN A 6 -0.07 3.72 -25.15
N ASP A 7 -0.29 4.11 -23.89
CA ASP A 7 0.32 3.44 -22.76
C ASP A 7 -0.52 2.17 -22.55
N PRO A 8 -0.01 0.97 -22.88
CA PRO A 8 -0.79 -0.25 -22.83
C PRO A 8 -1.17 -0.66 -21.40
N LEU A 9 -0.54 -0.06 -20.37
CA LEU A 9 -0.72 -0.46 -18.97
C LEU A 9 -1.29 0.65 -18.08
N PHE A 10 -1.44 1.87 -18.58
CA PHE A 10 -2.23 2.88 -17.88
C PHE A 10 -3.73 2.66 -18.13
N ASP A 11 -4.48 2.38 -17.06
CA ASP A 11 -5.92 2.17 -17.11
C ASP A 11 -6.66 3.28 -16.34
N ALA A 12 -7.18 4.25 -17.10
CA ALA A 12 -7.93 5.38 -16.54
C ALA A 12 -9.21 4.95 -15.81
N TYR A 13 -9.85 3.86 -16.26
CA TYR A 13 -11.05 3.35 -15.60
C TYR A 13 -10.67 2.73 -14.26
N LEU A 14 -9.60 1.91 -14.21
CA LEU A 14 -9.07 1.34 -12.98
C LEU A 14 -8.73 2.41 -11.93
N CYS A 15 -8.12 3.52 -12.38
CA CYS A 15 -7.85 4.68 -11.52
C CYS A 15 -9.16 5.27 -10.95
N LEU A 16 -10.14 5.55 -11.79
CA LEU A 16 -11.43 6.11 -11.38
C LEU A 16 -12.14 5.23 -10.34
N VAL A 17 -12.21 3.91 -10.58
CA VAL A 17 -12.90 3.00 -9.66
C VAL A 17 -12.11 2.78 -8.36
N ALA A 18 -10.78 2.90 -8.39
CA ALA A 18 -9.96 2.87 -7.18
C ALA A 18 -10.20 4.10 -6.30
N ASP A 19 -10.26 5.29 -6.90
CA ASP A 19 -10.56 6.55 -6.20
C ASP A 19 -11.98 6.54 -5.63
N THR A 20 -12.96 6.07 -6.43
CA THR A 20 -14.35 5.91 -6.00
C THR A 20 -14.46 5.01 -4.76
N LEU A 21 -13.73 3.89 -4.75
CA LEU A 21 -13.71 3.01 -3.58
C LEU A 21 -13.03 3.67 -2.36
N ASP A 22 -11.94 4.42 -2.56
CA ASP A 22 -11.28 5.17 -1.48
C ASP A 22 -12.19 6.29 -0.90
N ASP A 23 -13.02 6.94 -1.73
CA ASP A 23 -14.02 7.92 -1.28
C ASP A 23 -15.16 7.29 -0.50
N LEU A 24 -15.67 6.15 -0.96
CA LEU A 24 -16.73 5.40 -0.27
C LEU A 24 -16.23 4.84 1.06
N GLU A 25 -15.03 4.24 1.12
CA GLU A 25 -14.42 3.76 2.37
C GLU A 25 -14.27 4.91 3.39
N ARG A 26 -13.78 6.08 2.95
CA ARG A 26 -13.66 7.27 3.81
C ARG A 26 -15.02 7.74 4.32
N THR A 27 -16.01 7.79 3.43
CA THR A 27 -17.37 8.24 3.76
C THR A 27 -18.03 7.27 4.74
N ARG A 28 -17.90 5.95 4.55
CA ARG A 28 -18.42 4.94 5.48
C ARG A 28 -17.78 5.09 6.85
N ILE A 29 -16.45 5.11 6.93
CA ILE A 29 -15.71 5.21 8.21
C ILE A 29 -16.10 6.48 8.96
N ALA A 30 -16.22 7.62 8.26
CA ALA A 30 -16.65 8.87 8.88
C ALA A 30 -18.06 8.76 9.47
N ASN A 31 -19.00 8.13 8.75
CA ASN A 31 -20.36 7.95 9.24
C ASN A 31 -20.47 6.92 10.38
N GLU A 32 -19.70 5.83 10.34
CA GLU A 32 -19.59 4.90 11.47
C GLU A 32 -19.06 5.56 12.73
N ASN A 33 -18.02 6.39 12.59
CA ASN A 33 -17.49 7.13 13.72
C ASN A 33 -18.52 8.13 14.28
N ARG A 34 -19.32 8.78 13.42
CA ARG A 34 -20.44 9.64 13.87
C ARG A 34 -21.51 8.85 14.61
N VAL A 35 -21.94 7.70 14.09
CA VAL A 35 -22.90 6.81 14.77
C VAL A 35 -22.35 6.35 16.11
N ARG A 36 -21.06 5.99 16.18
CA ARG A 36 -20.41 5.62 17.45
C ARG A 36 -20.45 6.76 18.47
N GLN A 37 -20.30 8.02 18.05
CA GLN A 37 -20.41 9.17 18.96
C GLN A 37 -21.83 9.38 19.48
N LEU A 38 -22.87 9.04 18.71
CA LEU A 38 -24.26 9.10 19.17
C LEU A 38 -24.50 8.15 20.36
N THR A 39 -23.96 6.94 20.29
CA THR A 39 -24.22 5.88 21.29
C THR A 39 -23.18 5.80 22.40
N ARG A 40 -22.06 6.51 22.28
CA ARG A 40 -20.98 6.46 23.27
C ARG A 40 -21.44 7.06 24.59
N SER A 41 -21.31 6.29 25.67
CA SER A 41 -21.64 6.70 27.04
C SER A 41 -20.43 6.69 27.99
N ALA A 42 -19.29 6.12 27.57
CA ALA A 42 -18.10 6.04 28.40
C ALA A 42 -17.35 7.37 28.48
N THR A 43 -16.85 7.67 29.67
CA THR A 43 -15.92 8.77 29.94
C THR A 43 -14.57 8.52 29.28
N ASP A 44 -13.98 9.56 28.68
CA ASP A 44 -12.61 9.54 28.16
C ASP A 44 -11.57 9.47 29.29
N SER A 45 -10.30 9.20 28.94
CA SER A 45 -9.18 9.13 29.90
C SER A 45 -8.88 10.45 30.63
N ASP A 46 -9.43 11.56 30.13
CA ASP A 46 -9.36 12.90 30.71
C ASP A 46 -10.57 13.24 31.60
N GLY A 47 -11.52 12.32 31.77
CA GLY A 47 -12.70 12.52 32.59
C GLY A 47 -13.89 13.17 31.85
N GLU A 48 -13.77 13.50 30.57
CA GLU A 48 -14.87 14.10 29.80
C GLU A 48 -15.77 13.06 29.12
N GLN A 49 -17.09 13.27 29.15
CA GLN A 49 -18.04 12.47 28.39
C GLN A 49 -18.41 13.22 27.10
N ARG A 50 -17.85 12.77 25.97
CA ARG A 50 -18.03 13.42 24.65
C ARG A 50 -19.11 12.78 23.76
N GLY A 51 -19.64 11.63 24.17
CA GLY A 51 -20.72 10.95 23.44
C GLY A 51 -22.11 11.39 23.91
N LEU A 52 -23.11 11.28 23.02
CA LEU A 52 -24.47 11.72 23.31
C LEU A 52 -25.29 10.72 24.13
N GLY A 53 -24.76 9.52 24.38
CA GLY A 53 -25.40 8.50 25.23
C GLY A 53 -26.75 7.98 24.74
N LEU A 54 -27.06 8.12 23.44
CA LEU A 54 -28.32 7.62 22.88
C LEU A 54 -28.36 6.09 22.91
N ASP A 55 -29.51 5.54 23.28
CA ASP A 55 -29.76 4.10 23.23
C ASP A 55 -29.77 3.61 21.77
N ALA A 56 -29.27 2.41 21.51
CA ALA A 56 -29.25 1.82 20.17
C ALA A 56 -30.65 1.64 19.56
N ARG A 57 -31.71 1.61 20.38
CA ARG A 57 -33.12 1.53 19.98
C ARG A 57 -33.72 2.90 19.65
N SER A 58 -32.97 3.99 19.82
CA SER A 58 -33.41 5.32 19.38
C SER A 58 -33.70 5.30 17.88
N PRO A 59 -34.85 5.83 17.43
CA PRO A 59 -35.16 5.95 16.01
C PRO A 59 -34.09 6.71 15.21
N GLU A 60 -33.43 7.70 15.83
CA GLU A 60 -32.35 8.51 15.24
C GLU A 60 -31.13 7.64 14.95
N VAL A 61 -30.72 6.82 15.93
CA VAL A 61 -29.58 5.90 15.80
C VAL A 61 -29.88 4.86 14.74
N ALA A 62 -31.09 4.28 14.74
CA ALA A 62 -31.52 3.31 13.74
C ALA A 62 -31.50 3.90 12.31
N ARG A 63 -31.99 5.13 12.11
CA ARG A 63 -31.91 5.82 10.81
C ARG A 63 -30.46 6.05 10.36
N ALA A 64 -29.60 6.49 11.27
CA ALA A 64 -28.18 6.71 10.95
C ALA A 64 -27.45 5.40 10.62
N GLN A 65 -27.76 4.30 11.32
CA GLN A 65 -27.25 2.97 11.00
C GLN A 65 -27.73 2.48 9.63
N ALA A 66 -28.99 2.71 9.27
CA ALA A 66 -29.51 2.36 7.95
C ALA A 66 -28.74 3.09 6.84
N LEU A 67 -28.42 4.37 7.02
CA LEU A 67 -27.60 5.13 6.07
C LEU A 67 -26.18 4.55 5.94
N VAL A 68 -25.54 4.20 7.07
CA VAL A 68 -24.23 3.52 7.06
C VAL A 68 -24.30 2.21 6.30
N ALA A 69 -25.35 1.42 6.49
CA ALA A 69 -25.55 0.17 5.76
C ALA A 69 -25.69 0.39 4.25
N SER A 70 -26.41 1.43 3.81
CA SER A 70 -26.50 1.80 2.39
C SER A 70 -25.13 2.19 1.81
N ILE A 71 -24.32 2.97 2.55
CA ILE A 71 -22.96 3.33 2.12
C ILE A 71 -22.07 2.08 2.04
N ALA A 72 -22.17 1.17 3.01
CA ALA A 72 -21.41 -0.08 2.99
C ALA A 72 -21.77 -0.97 1.80
N ALA A 73 -23.05 -1.00 1.39
CA ALA A 73 -23.47 -1.70 0.18
C ALA A 73 -22.86 -1.08 -1.10
N LEU A 74 -22.82 0.25 -1.19
CA LEU A 74 -22.16 0.96 -2.30
C LEU A 74 -20.65 0.72 -2.32
N GLU A 75 -19.98 0.76 -1.17
CA GLU A 75 -18.56 0.41 -1.02
C GLU A 75 -18.30 -1.01 -1.52
N HIS A 76 -19.14 -1.98 -1.14
CA HIS A 76 -19.00 -3.35 -1.60
C HIS A 76 -19.17 -3.47 -3.12
N ALA A 77 -20.15 -2.78 -3.70
CA ALA A 77 -20.35 -2.75 -5.15
C ALA A 77 -19.13 -2.15 -5.88
N ALA A 78 -18.57 -1.05 -5.37
CA ALA A 78 -17.35 -0.44 -5.91
C ALA A 78 -16.12 -1.36 -5.77
N GLU A 79 -16.01 -2.14 -4.67
CA GLU A 79 -14.93 -3.12 -4.52
C GLU A 79 -15.04 -4.23 -5.56
N LEU A 80 -16.25 -4.72 -5.84
CA LEU A 80 -16.46 -5.72 -6.88
C LEU A 80 -16.12 -5.17 -8.27
N ASP A 81 -16.47 -3.92 -8.54
CA ASP A 81 -16.18 -3.28 -9.83
C ASP A 81 -14.68 -3.06 -10.03
N LEU A 82 -13.97 -2.57 -9.00
CA LEU A 82 -12.51 -2.47 -8.98
C LEU A 82 -11.84 -3.81 -9.31
N LYS A 83 -12.32 -4.92 -8.72
CA LYS A 83 -11.79 -6.26 -8.99
C LYS A 83 -12.08 -6.71 -10.42
N ARG A 84 -13.24 -6.37 -10.98
CA ARG A 84 -13.59 -6.68 -12.37
C ARG A 84 -12.70 -5.91 -13.35
N ALA A 85 -12.49 -4.61 -13.11
CA ALA A 85 -11.57 -3.78 -13.89
C ALA A 85 -10.14 -4.34 -13.83
N LEU A 86 -9.68 -4.76 -12.64
CA LEU A 86 -8.36 -5.39 -12.52
C LEU A 86 -8.26 -6.68 -13.34
N ARG A 87 -9.32 -7.50 -13.40
CA ARG A 87 -9.30 -8.79 -14.12
C ARG A 87 -9.13 -8.63 -15.64
N THR A 88 -9.50 -7.48 -16.18
CA THR A 88 -9.27 -7.14 -17.60
C THR A 88 -7.90 -6.50 -17.84
N HIS A 89 -7.20 -6.09 -16.78
CA HIS A 89 -5.90 -5.43 -16.88
C HIS A 89 -4.81 -6.40 -17.36
N PRO A 90 -3.88 -6.00 -18.25
CA PRO A 90 -2.85 -6.90 -18.79
C PRO A 90 -1.93 -7.53 -17.74
N LEU A 91 -1.70 -6.87 -16.60
CA LEU A 91 -0.92 -7.41 -15.46
C LEU A 91 -1.71 -8.38 -14.55
N TYR A 92 -2.99 -8.63 -14.81
CA TYR A 92 -3.79 -9.55 -13.99
C TYR A 92 -3.24 -10.98 -13.92
N PRO A 93 -2.71 -11.59 -15.00
CA PRO A 93 -2.12 -12.93 -14.91
C PRO A 93 -0.99 -13.03 -13.87
N PHE A 94 -0.21 -11.95 -13.68
CA PHE A 94 0.80 -11.88 -12.62
C PHE A 94 0.16 -11.82 -11.24
N ILE A 95 -0.82 -10.93 -11.07
CA ILE A 95 -1.52 -10.77 -9.79
C ILE A 95 -2.19 -12.09 -9.37
N LYS A 96 -2.92 -12.72 -10.30
CA LYS A 96 -3.67 -13.96 -10.06
C LYS A 96 -2.77 -15.12 -9.64
N ARG A 97 -1.58 -15.28 -10.24
CA ARG A 97 -0.66 -16.39 -9.91
C ARG A 97 0.16 -16.13 -8.64
N THR A 98 0.25 -14.88 -8.18
CA THR A 98 1.15 -14.52 -7.09
C THR A 98 0.45 -14.59 -5.74
N ILE A 99 0.79 -15.63 -4.97
CA ILE A 99 0.18 -15.90 -3.67
C ILE A 99 0.45 -14.74 -2.69
N GLY A 100 -0.63 -14.26 -2.06
CA GLY A 100 -0.63 -13.15 -1.11
C GLY A 100 -0.79 -11.76 -1.75
N VAL A 101 -0.88 -11.66 -3.07
CA VAL A 101 -1.23 -10.40 -3.75
C VAL A 101 -2.74 -10.35 -3.98
N GLY A 102 -3.46 -9.71 -3.05
CA GLY A 102 -4.92 -9.59 -3.14
C GLY A 102 -5.37 -8.57 -4.20
N GLU A 103 -6.42 -8.91 -4.97
CA GLU A 103 -6.94 -8.09 -6.09
C GLU A 103 -7.21 -6.63 -5.68
N LYS A 104 -7.88 -6.39 -4.53
CA LYS A 104 -8.20 -5.01 -4.09
C LYS A 104 -6.94 -4.14 -3.92
N GLN A 105 -5.92 -4.65 -3.23
CA GLN A 105 -4.71 -3.86 -2.98
C GLN A 105 -3.84 -3.76 -4.24
N ALA A 106 -3.81 -4.79 -5.08
CA ALA A 106 -3.09 -4.77 -6.36
C ALA A 106 -3.69 -3.74 -7.32
N ALA A 107 -5.01 -3.70 -7.46
CA ALA A 107 -5.71 -2.70 -8.27
C ALA A 107 -5.42 -1.27 -7.80
N ARG A 108 -5.50 -1.02 -6.48
CA ARG A 108 -5.16 0.28 -5.87
C ARG A 108 -3.69 0.65 -6.02
N LEU A 109 -2.78 -0.32 -6.01
CA LEU A 109 -1.36 -0.09 -6.25
C LEU A 109 -1.13 0.33 -7.70
N LEU A 110 -1.72 -0.37 -8.67
CA LEU A 110 -1.63 -0.02 -10.09
C LEU A 110 -2.24 1.36 -10.36
N ALA A 111 -3.43 1.65 -9.84
CA ALA A 111 -4.04 2.97 -9.92
C ALA A 111 -3.12 4.09 -9.39
N ALA A 112 -2.40 3.84 -8.29
CA ALA A 112 -1.51 4.82 -7.69
C ALA A 112 -0.16 4.98 -8.42
N ILE A 113 0.26 3.97 -9.20
CA ILE A 113 1.55 3.96 -9.92
C ILE A 113 1.39 4.36 -11.40
N GLY A 114 0.23 4.10 -11.98
CA GLY A 114 0.05 4.01 -13.43
C GLY A 114 0.78 2.77 -13.96
N ASP A 115 1.44 2.92 -15.10
CA ASP A 115 2.29 1.88 -15.66
C ASP A 115 3.57 1.69 -14.82
N PRO A 116 3.82 0.51 -14.24
CA PRO A 116 5.04 0.23 -13.48
C PRO A 116 6.34 0.42 -14.27
N TYR A 117 6.33 0.27 -15.60
CA TYR A 117 7.51 0.33 -16.48
C TYR A 117 7.74 1.70 -17.14
N TRP A 118 6.73 2.55 -17.28
CA TRP A 118 6.85 3.82 -18.01
C TRP A 118 6.99 5.03 -17.09
N ASN A 119 7.93 5.95 -17.35
CA ASN A 119 8.09 7.21 -16.61
C ASN A 119 7.29 8.32 -17.30
N ASP A 120 6.17 8.72 -16.72
CA ASP A 120 5.31 9.74 -17.33
C ASP A 120 5.97 11.11 -17.45
N LEU A 121 6.73 11.49 -16.43
CA LEU A 121 7.39 12.80 -16.34
C LEU A 121 8.48 12.98 -17.38
N HIS A 122 9.19 11.90 -17.71
CA HIS A 122 10.32 11.92 -18.65
C HIS A 122 9.99 11.26 -20.00
N ASP A 123 8.76 10.81 -20.19
CA ASP A 123 8.26 10.13 -21.39
C ASP A 123 9.20 9.04 -21.92
N ARG A 124 9.66 8.17 -21.02
CA ARG A 124 10.56 7.05 -21.32
C ARG A 124 10.36 5.88 -20.37
N PRO A 125 10.87 4.67 -20.67
CA PRO A 125 10.95 3.61 -19.67
C PRO A 125 11.63 4.06 -18.37
N ARG A 126 10.99 3.76 -17.23
CA ARG A 126 11.55 3.94 -15.89
C ARG A 126 12.44 2.75 -15.53
N THR A 127 13.51 2.97 -14.80
CA THR A 127 14.27 1.89 -14.15
C THR A 127 13.53 1.37 -12.92
N VAL A 128 13.85 0.15 -12.46
CA VAL A 128 13.28 -0.37 -11.21
C VAL A 128 13.60 0.53 -10.00
N SER A 129 14.77 1.17 -10.00
CA SER A 129 15.17 2.11 -8.95
C SER A 129 14.32 3.38 -8.94
N GLU A 130 13.90 3.86 -10.12
CA GLU A 130 12.96 4.98 -10.23
C GLU A 130 11.56 4.60 -9.73
N LEU A 131 11.10 3.38 -10.02
CA LEU A 131 9.85 2.88 -9.45
C LEU A 131 9.92 2.80 -7.92
N TRP A 132 11.03 2.28 -7.37
CA TRP A 132 11.24 2.26 -5.93
C TRP A 132 11.28 3.68 -5.34
N ALA A 133 11.90 4.64 -6.02
CA ALA A 133 11.90 6.04 -5.57
C ALA A 133 10.49 6.62 -5.55
N TYR A 134 9.71 6.42 -6.62
CA TYR A 134 8.32 6.86 -6.71
C TYR A 134 7.45 6.24 -5.59
N CYS A 135 7.67 4.97 -5.25
CA CYS A 135 6.96 4.29 -4.16
C CYS A 135 7.59 4.53 -2.77
N GLY A 136 8.57 5.44 -2.63
CA GLY A 136 9.15 5.81 -1.34
C GLY A 136 10.05 4.75 -0.69
N TYR A 137 10.62 3.87 -1.52
CA TYR A 137 11.55 2.78 -1.19
C TYR A 137 12.96 3.00 -1.75
N ALA A 138 13.30 4.23 -2.16
CA ALA A 138 14.69 4.58 -2.44
C ALA A 138 15.53 4.65 -1.15
N VAL A 139 16.85 4.51 -1.34
CA VAL A 139 17.86 4.73 -0.31
C VAL A 139 18.73 5.88 -0.81
N HIS A 140 18.89 6.93 0.00
CA HIS A 140 19.78 8.05 -0.28
C HIS A 140 20.82 8.11 0.84
N ASN A 141 22.10 8.16 0.47
CA ASN A 141 23.23 8.23 1.42
C ASN A 141 23.16 7.14 2.51
N GLY A 142 22.85 5.90 2.10
CA GLY A 142 22.73 4.76 3.01
C GLY A 142 21.48 4.74 3.89
N ALA A 143 20.61 5.77 3.82
CA ALA A 143 19.40 5.88 4.63
C ALA A 143 18.12 5.78 3.78
N ALA A 144 17.07 5.17 4.34
CA ALA A 144 15.75 5.21 3.72
C ALA A 144 15.17 6.63 3.75
N GLN A 145 14.45 7.02 2.69
CA GLN A 145 13.71 8.29 2.63
C GLN A 145 12.76 8.44 3.84
N ARG A 146 12.70 9.65 4.41
CA ARG A 146 11.86 10.01 5.56
C ARG A 146 11.18 11.34 5.31
N ARG A 147 9.95 11.50 5.80
CA ARG A 147 9.28 12.80 5.80
C ARG A 147 10.05 13.76 6.71
N ARG A 148 10.17 15.00 6.28
CA ARG A 148 10.73 16.10 7.06
C ARG A 148 9.67 17.18 7.18
N ARG A 149 9.57 17.78 8.37
CA ARG A 149 8.58 18.82 8.63
C ARG A 149 8.86 20.00 7.70
N GLY A 150 7.83 20.48 7.00
CA GLY A 150 7.94 21.60 6.06
C GLY A 150 8.46 21.24 4.67
N GLU A 151 8.81 19.99 4.40
CA GLU A 151 9.29 19.54 3.09
C GLU A 151 8.23 18.70 2.38
N LYS A 152 7.97 19.02 1.10
CA LYS A 152 7.11 18.19 0.25
C LYS A 152 7.82 16.88 -0.07
N THR A 153 7.12 15.75 0.10
CA THR A 153 7.66 14.44 -0.25
C THR A 153 7.83 14.29 -1.77
N ASN A 154 8.89 13.60 -2.18
CA ASN A 154 9.18 13.29 -3.59
C ASN A 154 8.73 11.88 -4.00
N TRP A 155 7.82 11.28 -3.25
CA TRP A 155 7.25 9.95 -3.51
C TRP A 155 5.73 9.95 -3.31
N SER A 156 5.05 8.96 -3.88
CA SER A 156 3.63 8.69 -3.68
C SER A 156 3.40 7.94 -2.37
N ASP A 157 2.80 8.62 -1.39
CA ASP A 157 2.44 8.01 -0.10
C ASP A 157 1.40 6.89 -0.26
N THR A 158 0.48 7.06 -1.21
CA THR A 158 -0.51 6.03 -1.56
C THR A 158 0.18 4.78 -2.10
N ALA A 159 1.05 4.91 -3.11
CA ALA A 159 1.74 3.76 -3.69
C ALA A 159 2.61 3.04 -2.64
N LYS A 160 3.31 3.80 -1.79
CA LYS A 160 4.09 3.25 -0.66
C LYS A 160 3.22 2.43 0.29
N MET A 161 2.09 2.98 0.71
CA MET A 161 1.17 2.32 1.63
C MET A 161 0.60 1.04 1.00
N ARG A 162 0.15 1.08 -0.26
CA ARG A 162 -0.42 -0.08 -0.96
C ARG A 162 0.61 -1.20 -1.11
N ALA A 163 1.84 -0.88 -1.52
CA ALA A 163 2.93 -1.86 -1.61
C ALA A 163 3.24 -2.51 -0.25
N PHE A 164 3.24 -1.72 0.83
CA PHE A 164 3.42 -2.23 2.19
C PHE A 164 2.29 -3.16 2.64
N LEU A 165 1.03 -2.82 2.34
CA LEU A 165 -0.12 -3.66 2.68
C LEU A 165 -0.10 -5.00 1.92
N ILE A 166 0.32 -5.00 0.66
CA ILE A 166 0.53 -6.24 -0.10
C ILE A 166 1.67 -7.05 0.52
N ALA A 167 2.81 -6.42 0.84
CA ALA A 167 3.92 -7.09 1.51
C ALA A 167 3.49 -7.77 2.82
N LEU A 168 2.67 -7.10 3.63
CA LEU A 168 2.08 -7.68 4.85
C LEU A 168 1.19 -8.89 4.56
N SER A 169 0.41 -8.86 3.48
CA SER A 169 -0.43 -9.99 3.08
C SER A 169 0.42 -11.17 2.60
N CYS A 170 1.44 -10.91 1.79
CA CYS A 170 2.37 -11.92 1.30
C CYS A 170 3.06 -12.68 2.43
N ILE A 171 3.59 -12.01 3.46
CA ILE A 171 4.30 -12.71 4.55
C ILE A 171 3.38 -13.56 5.44
N LYS A 172 2.07 -13.28 5.43
CA LYS A 172 1.07 -14.10 6.13
C LYS A 172 0.75 -15.39 5.39
N GLN A 173 1.11 -15.48 4.11
CA GLN A 173 0.92 -16.68 3.30
C GLN A 173 2.25 -17.45 3.26
N GLU A 174 2.25 -18.68 3.77
CA GLU A 174 3.45 -19.52 3.83
C GLU A 174 4.03 -19.77 2.43
N ASN A 175 3.18 -20.05 1.45
CA ASN A 175 3.57 -20.36 0.08
C ASN A 175 3.78 -19.12 -0.81
N SER A 176 3.80 -17.90 -0.24
CA SER A 176 4.09 -16.71 -1.03
C SER A 176 5.56 -16.71 -1.47
N PRO A 177 5.88 -16.42 -2.74
CA PRO A 177 7.27 -16.30 -3.19
C PRO A 177 8.03 -15.22 -2.42
N TYR A 178 7.31 -14.24 -1.86
CA TYR A 178 7.89 -13.16 -1.07
C TYR A 178 8.12 -13.51 0.40
N ARG A 179 7.59 -14.64 0.88
CA ARG A 179 7.86 -15.10 2.25
C ARG A 179 9.34 -15.44 2.44
N ILE A 180 9.96 -16.05 1.43
CA ILE A 180 11.39 -16.36 1.40
C ILE A 180 12.22 -15.08 1.57
N VAL A 181 11.91 -14.03 0.80
CA VAL A 181 12.59 -12.72 0.91
C VAL A 181 12.48 -12.15 2.32
N TYR A 182 11.34 -12.31 2.98
CA TYR A 182 11.14 -11.86 4.36
C TYR A 182 12.01 -12.67 5.34
N ASP A 183 12.00 -13.99 5.25
CA ASP A 183 12.72 -14.87 6.18
C ASP A 183 14.24 -14.73 6.03
N GLU A 184 14.76 -14.71 4.79
CA GLU A 184 16.17 -14.41 4.51
C GLU A 184 16.58 -13.04 5.04
N SER A 185 15.68 -12.05 4.91
CA SER A 185 15.91 -10.70 5.43
C SER A 185 15.98 -10.65 6.95
N ARG A 186 15.17 -11.47 7.63
CA ARG A 186 15.15 -11.60 9.09
C ARG A 186 16.42 -12.27 9.59
N ILE A 187 16.81 -13.38 8.96
CA ILE A 187 18.06 -14.10 9.25
C ILE A 187 19.26 -13.15 9.06
N GLY A 188 19.35 -12.48 7.92
CA GLY A 188 20.47 -11.58 7.62
C GLY A 188 20.51 -10.30 8.47
N ASP A 189 19.47 -9.98 9.23
CA ASP A 189 19.44 -8.81 10.12
C ASP A 189 19.53 -9.18 11.62
N VAL A 190 19.60 -10.47 11.98
CA VAL A 190 19.56 -10.93 13.38
C VAL A 190 20.73 -10.39 14.22
N ASP A 191 21.95 -10.48 13.68
CA ASP A 191 23.17 -10.04 14.37
C ASP A 191 23.61 -8.62 13.98
N LYS A 192 22.77 -7.90 13.23
CA LYS A 192 23.11 -6.53 12.83
C LYS A 192 23.01 -5.59 14.01
N LEU A 193 24.09 -4.85 14.22
CA LEU A 193 24.18 -3.81 15.21
C LEU A 193 23.84 -2.44 14.59
N HIS A 194 23.39 -1.52 15.43
CA HIS A 194 23.23 -0.13 15.06
C HIS A 194 24.60 0.49 14.72
N THR A 195 24.71 1.16 13.58
CA THR A 195 25.88 1.97 13.23
C THR A 195 25.74 3.42 13.69
N THR A 196 24.51 3.85 13.99
CA THR A 196 24.13 5.20 14.38
C THR A 196 23.00 5.12 15.40
N GLU A 197 22.76 6.21 16.13
CA GLU A 197 21.64 6.28 17.06
C GLU A 197 20.29 6.01 16.38
N CYS A 198 19.44 5.23 17.03
CA CYS A 198 18.18 4.77 16.45
C CYS A 198 17.00 5.03 17.38
N VAL A 199 16.23 6.08 17.04
CA VAL A 199 14.96 6.45 17.69
C VAL A 199 13.84 5.40 17.54
N ARG A 200 14.03 4.38 16.69
CA ARG A 200 13.03 3.32 16.44
C ARG A 200 13.20 2.08 17.31
N CYS A 201 14.40 1.88 17.86
CA CYS A 201 14.72 0.69 18.65
C CYS A 201 14.73 0.97 20.15
N GLY A 202 14.88 2.23 20.55
CA GLY A 202 14.84 2.63 21.95
C GLY A 202 13.47 3.19 22.38
N PRO A 203 13.22 3.33 23.69
CA PRO A 203 12.03 4.00 24.20
C PRO A 203 11.91 5.44 23.68
N SER A 204 10.69 6.01 23.73
CA SER A 204 10.48 7.41 23.38
C SER A 204 11.43 8.32 24.19
N GLY A 205 12.17 9.19 23.51
CA GLY A 205 13.17 10.07 24.12
C GLY A 205 14.51 9.41 24.47
N LYS A 206 14.69 8.10 24.26
CA LYS A 206 15.93 7.36 24.56
C LYS A 206 16.33 6.46 23.38
N PRO A 207 16.99 7.01 22.34
CA PRO A 207 17.37 6.23 21.15
C PRO A 207 18.37 5.11 21.48
N ALA A 208 18.31 4.01 20.72
CA ALA A 208 19.30 2.94 20.84
C ALA A 208 20.66 3.40 20.32
N GLN A 209 21.73 3.09 21.04
CA GLN A 209 23.09 3.56 20.77
C GLN A 209 23.80 2.70 19.71
N PRO A 210 24.81 3.23 19.00
CA PRO A 210 25.68 2.43 18.13
C PRO A 210 26.25 1.21 18.87
N GLY A 211 26.41 0.10 18.17
CA GLY A 211 26.88 -1.18 18.73
C GLY A 211 25.79 -2.00 19.44
N THR A 212 24.60 -1.46 19.68
CA THR A 212 23.48 -2.26 20.22
C THR A 212 22.78 -3.08 19.12
N PRO A 213 22.20 -4.26 19.43
CA PRO A 213 21.45 -5.05 18.46
C PRO A 213 20.20 -4.32 17.92
N LEU A 214 19.82 -4.60 16.67
CA LEU A 214 18.54 -4.13 16.12
C LEU A 214 17.36 -4.77 16.86
N SER A 215 16.34 -3.97 17.21
CA SER A 215 15.11 -4.50 17.79
C SER A 215 14.35 -5.39 16.80
N ALA A 216 13.59 -6.37 17.31
CA ALA A 216 12.78 -7.25 16.48
C ALA A 216 11.80 -6.46 15.58
N GLY A 217 11.23 -5.36 16.09
CA GLY A 217 10.37 -4.47 15.32
C GLY A 217 11.10 -3.78 14.16
N HIS A 218 12.33 -3.30 14.38
CA HIS A 218 13.12 -2.69 13.31
C HIS A 218 13.54 -3.72 12.26
N GLN A 219 14.01 -4.91 12.68
CA GLN A 219 14.31 -6.02 11.77
C GLN A 219 13.08 -6.38 10.91
N HIS A 220 11.88 -6.45 11.52
CA HIS A 220 10.62 -6.72 10.81
C HIS A 220 10.31 -5.66 9.75
N GLN A 221 10.44 -4.37 10.09
CA GLN A 221 10.22 -3.27 9.15
C GLN A 221 11.24 -3.25 8.00
N ARG A 222 12.51 -3.62 8.26
CA ARG A 222 13.53 -3.78 7.21
C ARG A 222 13.17 -4.93 6.26
N ALA A 223 12.73 -6.06 6.79
CA ALA A 223 12.31 -7.20 6.00
C ALA A 223 11.08 -6.87 5.12
N LEU A 224 10.03 -6.26 5.68
CA LEU A 224 8.86 -5.80 4.92
C LEU A 224 9.22 -4.82 3.80
N ARG A 225 10.21 -3.95 4.05
CA ARG A 225 10.73 -3.03 3.04
C ARG A 225 11.39 -3.77 1.88
N ARG A 226 12.14 -4.85 2.15
CA ARG A 226 12.76 -5.68 1.10
C ARG A 226 11.70 -6.46 0.32
N VAL A 227 10.69 -7.02 1.01
CA VAL A 227 9.52 -7.65 0.35
C VAL A 227 8.81 -6.67 -0.58
N SER A 228 8.53 -5.45 -0.10
CA SER A 228 7.87 -4.41 -0.92
C SER A 228 8.68 -4.10 -2.19
N LYS A 229 10.02 -4.03 -2.07
CA LYS A 229 10.91 -3.82 -3.21
C LYS A 229 10.92 -5.01 -4.18
N ALA A 230 10.90 -6.24 -3.67
CA ALA A 230 10.85 -7.45 -4.49
C ALA A 230 9.54 -7.50 -5.30
N LEU A 231 8.40 -7.27 -4.65
CA LEU A 231 7.10 -7.16 -5.31
C LEU A 231 7.12 -6.10 -6.43
N LEU A 232 7.60 -4.89 -6.14
CA LEU A 232 7.68 -3.81 -7.13
C LEU A 232 8.64 -4.14 -8.28
N LYS A 233 9.71 -4.89 -8.01
CA LYS A 233 10.65 -5.35 -9.05
C LYS A 233 9.96 -6.33 -9.99
N ASP A 234 9.27 -7.33 -9.46
CA ASP A 234 8.60 -8.33 -10.30
C ASP A 234 7.49 -7.67 -11.11
N LEU A 235 6.70 -6.78 -10.49
CA LEU A 235 5.69 -6.00 -11.21
C LEU A 235 6.29 -5.16 -12.36
N TRP A 236 7.47 -4.56 -12.14
CA TRP A 236 8.20 -3.84 -13.18
C TRP A 236 8.70 -4.77 -14.30
N ILE A 237 9.18 -5.98 -13.97
CA ILE A 237 9.62 -6.98 -14.95
C ILE A 237 8.45 -7.41 -15.84
N GLU A 238 7.30 -7.70 -15.24
CA GLU A 238 6.08 -8.08 -15.96
C GLU A 238 5.59 -6.96 -16.88
N ALA A 239 5.57 -5.72 -16.38
CA ALA A 239 5.22 -4.56 -17.18
C ALA A 239 6.21 -4.37 -18.34
N ARG A 240 7.51 -4.50 -18.09
CA ARG A 240 8.55 -4.42 -19.13
C ARG A 240 8.34 -5.48 -20.22
N ALA A 241 8.02 -6.71 -19.85
CA ALA A 241 7.80 -7.80 -20.80
C ALA A 241 6.62 -7.50 -21.74
N LEU A 242 5.55 -6.90 -21.21
CA LEU A 242 4.38 -6.48 -22.01
C LEU A 242 4.70 -5.32 -22.97
N HIS A 243 5.63 -4.43 -22.61
CA HIS A 243 6.11 -3.35 -23.48
C HIS A 243 7.11 -3.81 -24.53
N ARG A 244 7.79 -4.94 -24.32
CA ARG A 244 8.83 -5.50 -25.19
C ARG A 244 8.53 -6.95 -25.55
N PRO A 245 7.42 -7.22 -26.25
CA PRO A 245 7.03 -8.59 -26.59
C PRO A 245 8.06 -9.27 -27.53
N ASP A 246 8.79 -8.47 -28.31
CA ASP A 246 9.85 -8.87 -29.22
C ASP A 246 11.05 -9.54 -28.53
N LEU A 247 11.45 -9.03 -27.36
CA LEU A 247 12.57 -9.60 -26.59
C LEU A 247 12.18 -10.85 -25.80
N ALA A 248 10.89 -11.08 -25.55
CA ALA A 248 10.41 -12.26 -24.82
C ALA A 248 10.48 -13.54 -25.68
N THR A 249 10.45 -13.41 -27.01
CA THR A 249 10.54 -14.53 -27.96
C THR A 249 11.95 -15.04 -28.21
N GLU A 250 12.98 -14.21 -27.99
CA GLU A 250 14.39 -14.60 -28.24
C GLU A 250 15.02 -15.40 -27.08
N GLU A 251 14.56 -15.24 -25.84
CA GLU A 251 15.05 -16.04 -24.69
C GLU A 251 14.42 -17.46 -24.62
N ALA A 252 13.41 -17.74 -25.45
CA ALA A 252 12.68 -19.00 -25.48
C ALA A 252 13.03 -19.90 -26.69
N ALA A 253 13.98 -19.48 -27.54
CA ALA A 253 14.49 -20.21 -28.70
C ALA A 253 15.93 -20.67 -28.46
#